data_AF-A0A969MYA8-F1
#
_entry.id   AF-A0A969MYA8-F1
#
_cell.length_a   1.000
_cell.length_b   1.000
_cell.length_c   1.000
_cell.angle_alpha   90.00
_cell.angle_beta   90.00
_cell.angle_gamma   90.00
#
_symmetry.space_group_name_H-M   'P 1'
#
loop_
_entity.id
_entity.type
_entity.pdbx_description
1 polymer ?
#
loop_
_entity_poly.entity_id
_entity_poly.type
_entity_poly.pdbx_seq_one_letter_code
_entity_poly.pdbx_strand_id
1 'polypeptide(L)'
;MKRLVQIAPKALLGCAAVALSSVPAAQAIDINFTFGEGTTLEQRTAFELAGLIWEEYLVDDVEVNLFVDLVGEELLPENVLGGSLPTMTTQSFSGFRSAYQTDQTSHRDAMAYNSMPTKDFTSYRTLSNAGNGKSNNLSLTRANSKSPGTCQE
;
A
#
# COMPACT_ATOMS: atom_id res chain seq x y z
N MET A 1 -37.88 -20.59 47.77
CA MET A 1 -38.89 -20.42 46.70
C MET A 1 -38.47 -19.27 45.79
N LYS A 2 -38.71 -19.45 44.48
CA LYS A 2 -38.83 -18.44 43.41
C LYS A 2 -37.57 -17.72 42.88
N ARG A 3 -37.34 -18.02 41.60
CA ARG A 3 -36.52 -17.37 40.58
C ARG A 3 -37.10 -15.99 40.17
N LEU A 4 -36.27 -15.27 39.40
CA LEU A 4 -36.59 -14.45 38.21
C LEU A 4 -36.77 -12.91 38.36
N VAL A 5 -35.91 -12.20 37.60
CA VAL A 5 -36.23 -11.21 36.54
C VAL A 5 -35.65 -9.79 36.70
N GLN A 6 -34.90 -9.43 35.67
CA GLN A 6 -34.37 -8.11 35.32
C GLN A 6 -35.46 -7.03 35.26
N ILE A 7 -35.11 -5.80 35.64
CA ILE A 7 -35.70 -4.58 35.04
C ILE A 7 -34.59 -3.52 34.93
N ALA A 8 -34.08 -3.30 33.74
CA ALA A 8 -33.68 -1.94 33.30
C ALA A 8 -34.92 -1.31 32.63
N PRO A 9 -34.99 0.01 32.32
CA PRO A 9 -34.08 1.11 32.62
C PRO A 9 -34.81 2.34 33.22
N LYS A 10 -34.09 3.29 33.81
CA LYS A 10 -34.52 4.69 33.82
C LYS A 10 -33.32 5.61 34.00
N ALA A 11 -33.19 6.50 33.02
CA ALA A 11 -32.06 7.37 32.77
C ALA A 11 -31.65 8.19 33.99
N LEU A 12 -30.34 8.24 34.24
CA LEU A 12 -29.70 9.42 34.79
C LEU A 12 -28.48 9.72 33.91
N LEU A 13 -28.57 10.82 33.16
CA LEU A 13 -27.43 11.43 32.48
C LEU A 13 -26.35 11.72 33.52
N GLY A 14 -25.25 10.99 33.47
CA GLY A 14 -24.00 11.36 34.11
C GLY A 14 -22.97 11.54 33.01
N CYS A 15 -22.64 12.79 32.68
CA CYS A 15 -21.54 13.13 31.79
C CYS A 15 -20.23 12.69 32.45
N ALA A 16 -19.83 11.43 32.25
CA ALA A 16 -18.46 11.03 32.42
C ALA A 16 -17.68 11.59 31.24
N ALA A 17 -16.86 12.61 31.49
CA ALA A 17 -15.83 13.03 30.57
C ALA A 17 -14.83 11.87 30.44
N VAL A 18 -15.10 10.95 29.52
CA VAL A 18 -14.09 10.02 29.04
C VAL A 18 -13.05 10.90 28.37
N ALA A 19 -11.83 10.90 28.90
CA ALA A 19 -10.69 11.46 28.20
C ALA A 19 -10.68 10.83 26.82
N LEU A 20 -11.11 11.59 25.81
CA LEU A 20 -10.89 11.29 24.42
C LEU A 20 -9.38 11.36 24.25
N SER A 21 -8.69 10.24 24.48
CA SER A 21 -7.43 9.99 23.80
C SER A 21 -7.75 10.23 22.34
N SER A 22 -7.22 11.31 21.78
CA SER A 22 -7.29 11.61 20.37
C SER A 22 -6.75 10.39 19.66
N VAL A 23 -7.65 9.52 19.18
CA VAL A 23 -7.30 8.56 18.15
C VAL A 23 -6.77 9.47 17.05
N PRO A 24 -5.47 9.38 16.67
CA PRO A 24 -4.99 10.15 15.54
C PRO A 24 -5.97 9.86 14.40
N ALA A 25 -6.44 10.90 13.71
CA ALA A 25 -7.30 10.72 12.55
C ALA A 25 -6.69 9.59 11.75
N ALA A 26 -7.42 8.46 11.63
CA ALA A 26 -6.95 7.33 10.88
C ALA A 26 -6.57 7.90 9.52
N GLN A 27 -5.27 7.92 9.22
CA GLN A 27 -4.82 8.35 7.92
C GLN A 27 -5.39 7.30 6.98
N ALA A 28 -6.46 7.70 6.31
CA ALA A 28 -7.27 6.80 5.53
C ALA A 28 -6.59 6.70 4.17
N ILE A 29 -6.18 5.50 3.82
CA ILE A 29 -5.85 5.21 2.43
C ILE A 29 -7.10 5.50 1.58
N ASP A 30 -6.90 6.07 0.39
CA ASP A 30 -7.97 6.32 -0.57
C ASP A 30 -7.75 5.46 -1.82
N ILE A 31 -8.65 4.51 -2.08
CA ILE A 31 -8.54 3.60 -3.22
C ILE A 31 -9.46 4.04 -4.35
N ASN A 32 -8.85 4.62 -5.38
CA ASN A 32 -9.53 5.11 -6.58
C ASN A 32 -9.52 4.04 -7.69
N PHE A 33 -10.70 3.49 -8.00
CA PHE A 33 -10.87 2.55 -9.10
C PHE A 33 -11.27 3.24 -10.40
N THR A 34 -10.62 2.83 -11.48
CA THR A 34 -11.05 3.08 -12.86
C THR A 34 -11.20 1.75 -13.58
N PHE A 35 -12.10 1.68 -14.55
CA PHE A 35 -12.54 0.40 -15.10
C PHE A 35 -12.57 0.43 -16.62
N GLY A 36 -12.10 -0.65 -17.24
CA GLY A 36 -12.20 -0.86 -18.69
C GLY A 36 -13.65 -1.00 -19.17
N GLU A 37 -13.87 -0.77 -20.47
CA GLU A 37 -15.20 -0.78 -21.10
C GLU A 37 -15.92 -2.13 -20.95
N GLY A 38 -15.19 -3.24 -20.84
CA GLY A 38 -15.74 -4.60 -20.70
C GLY A 38 -16.13 -5.02 -19.28
N THR A 39 -15.88 -4.20 -18.26
CA THR A 39 -16.17 -4.58 -16.86
C THR A 39 -17.67 -4.45 -16.56
N THR A 40 -18.33 -5.50 -16.10
CA THR A 40 -19.77 -5.44 -15.75
C THR A 40 -20.01 -4.59 -14.50
N LEU A 41 -21.25 -4.13 -14.28
CA LEU A 41 -21.61 -3.37 -13.09
C LEU A 41 -21.33 -4.17 -11.81
N GLU A 42 -21.72 -5.43 -11.80
CA GLU A 42 -21.54 -6.34 -10.67
C GLU A 42 -20.06 -6.49 -10.31
N GLN A 43 -19.19 -6.58 -11.32
CA GLN A 43 -17.75 -6.65 -11.11
C GLN A 43 -17.19 -5.33 -10.57
N ARG A 44 -17.60 -4.18 -11.12
CA ARG A 44 -17.19 -2.85 -10.60
C ARG A 44 -17.55 -2.71 -9.12
N THR A 45 -18.80 -3.03 -8.77
CA THR A 45 -19.28 -3.00 -7.39
C THR A 45 -18.51 -3.96 -6.48
N ALA A 46 -18.15 -5.14 -6.97
CA ALA A 46 -17.34 -6.08 -6.18
C ALA A 46 -15.94 -5.53 -5.88
N PHE A 47 -15.28 -4.87 -6.84
CA PHE A 47 -13.98 -4.22 -6.62
C PHE A 47 -14.09 -3.02 -5.67
N GLU A 48 -15.09 -2.17 -5.85
CA GLU A 48 -15.33 -1.02 -4.95
C GLU A 48 -15.61 -1.49 -3.51
N LEU A 49 -16.45 -2.51 -3.32
CA LEU A 49 -16.72 -3.09 -2.01
C LEU A 49 -15.46 -3.70 -1.38
N ALA A 50 -14.65 -4.40 -2.17
CA ALA A 50 -13.37 -4.91 -1.69
C ALA A 50 -12.43 -3.77 -1.28
N GLY A 51 -12.40 -2.67 -2.03
CA GLY A 51 -11.67 -1.45 -1.69
C GLY A 51 -12.06 -0.91 -0.31
N LEU A 52 -13.36 -0.70 -0.08
CA LEU A 52 -13.89 -0.24 1.20
C LEU A 52 -13.46 -1.15 2.37
N ILE A 53 -13.45 -2.47 2.17
CA ILE A 53 -12.97 -3.41 3.19
C ILE A 53 -11.49 -3.18 3.47
N TRP A 54 -10.65 -3.03 2.43
CA TRP A 54 -9.22 -2.80 2.61
C TRP A 54 -8.90 -1.45 3.26
N GLU A 55 -9.68 -0.41 2.98
CA GLU A 55 -9.58 0.91 3.61
C GLU A 55 -9.81 0.85 5.13
N GLU A 56 -10.57 -0.13 5.65
CA GLU A 56 -10.73 -0.33 7.10
C GLU A 56 -9.47 -0.88 7.78
N TYR A 57 -8.57 -1.55 7.04
CA TYR A 57 -7.39 -2.21 7.60
C TYR A 57 -6.08 -1.45 7.37
N LEU A 58 -6.01 -0.66 6.30
CA LEU A 58 -4.82 0.06 5.91
C LEU A 58 -4.85 1.47 6.51
N VAL A 59 -3.73 1.86 7.14
CA VAL A 59 -3.62 3.10 7.93
C VAL A 59 -2.66 4.12 7.30
N ASP A 60 -2.22 3.83 6.08
CA ASP A 60 -1.28 4.65 5.33
C ASP A 60 -2.01 5.85 4.68
N ASP A 61 -1.45 7.06 4.82
CA ASP A 61 -1.95 8.29 4.18
C ASP A 61 -1.55 8.34 2.69
N VAL A 62 -2.14 7.47 1.87
CA VAL A 62 -1.78 7.37 0.46
C VAL A 62 -3.00 7.19 -0.43
N GLU A 63 -2.91 7.76 -1.63
CA GLU A 63 -3.87 7.51 -2.70
C GLU A 63 -3.39 6.34 -3.57
N VAL A 64 -4.23 5.31 -3.71
CA VAL A 64 -3.98 4.14 -4.55
C VAL A 64 -4.91 4.18 -5.75
N ASN A 65 -4.33 4.30 -6.94
CA ASN A 65 -5.07 4.29 -8.18
C ASN A 65 -4.98 2.91 -8.83
N LEU A 66 -6.13 2.27 -9.05
CA LEU A 66 -6.23 0.94 -9.65
C LEU A 66 -7.06 1.02 -10.93
N PHE A 67 -6.45 0.68 -12.06
CA PHE A 67 -7.19 0.40 -13.30
C PHE A 67 -7.49 -1.09 -13.36
N VAL A 68 -8.77 -1.43 -13.43
CA VAL A 68 -9.27 -2.80 -13.51
C VAL A 68 -9.78 -3.06 -14.92
N ASP A 69 -9.30 -4.14 -15.51
CA ASP A 69 -9.72 -4.56 -16.83
C ASP A 69 -9.96 -6.07 -16.86
N LEU A 70 -10.89 -6.49 -17.71
CA LEU A 70 -11.13 -7.90 -17.99
C LEU A 70 -10.51 -8.26 -19.32
N VAL A 71 -9.44 -9.03 -19.23
CA VAL A 71 -8.67 -9.49 -20.38
C VAL A 71 -8.99 -10.95 -20.67
N GLY A 72 -8.89 -11.35 -21.93
CA GLY A 72 -9.05 -12.75 -22.33
C GLY A 72 -7.81 -13.59 -22.01
N GLU A 73 -7.89 -14.88 -22.36
CA GLU A 73 -6.81 -15.85 -22.21
C GLU A 73 -5.54 -15.47 -22.98
N GLU A 74 -5.61 -14.51 -23.92
CA GLU A 74 -4.44 -14.02 -24.64
C GLU A 74 -3.46 -13.19 -23.77
N LEU A 75 -3.93 -12.63 -22.65
CA LEU A 75 -3.11 -11.84 -21.72
C LEU A 75 -2.89 -12.52 -20.36
N LEU A 76 -3.67 -13.55 -20.03
CA LEU A 76 -3.53 -14.34 -18.81
C LEU A 76 -3.03 -15.75 -19.15
N PRO A 77 -1.95 -16.24 -18.50
CA PRO A 77 -1.54 -17.63 -18.68
C PRO A 77 -2.66 -18.62 -18.36
N GLU A 78 -2.59 -19.83 -18.94
CA GLU A 78 -3.58 -20.88 -18.71
C GLU A 78 -3.76 -21.15 -17.20
N ASN A 79 -5.02 -21.23 -16.75
CA ASN A 79 -5.42 -21.38 -15.34
C ASN A 79 -5.09 -20.18 -14.42
N VAL A 80 -4.87 -18.98 -14.96
CA VAL A 80 -4.72 -17.74 -14.17
C VAL A 80 -6.02 -16.94 -14.22
N LEU A 81 -6.62 -16.69 -13.05
CA LEU A 81 -7.90 -15.96 -12.93
C LEU A 81 -7.76 -14.44 -12.97
N GLY A 82 -6.52 -13.93 -12.86
CA GLY A 82 -6.22 -12.51 -12.87
C GLY A 82 -4.76 -12.23 -12.53
N GLY A 83 -4.35 -11.00 -12.78
CA GLY A 83 -3.00 -10.52 -12.47
C GLY A 83 -2.99 -9.03 -12.19
N SER A 84 -1.92 -8.56 -11.55
CA SER A 84 -1.70 -7.14 -11.29
C SER A 84 -0.40 -6.70 -11.96
N LEU A 85 -0.46 -5.62 -12.73
CA LEU A 85 0.72 -5.00 -13.33
C LEU A 85 1.01 -3.67 -12.62
N PRO A 86 2.05 -3.58 -11.79
CA PRO A 86 2.41 -2.33 -11.15
C PRO A 86 3.08 -1.39 -12.15
N THR A 87 2.77 -0.10 -12.06
CA THR A 87 3.55 0.91 -12.76
C THR A 87 4.95 0.98 -12.18
N MET A 88 5.96 0.75 -13.02
CA MET A 88 7.37 0.86 -12.64
C MET A 88 7.88 2.28 -12.89
N THR A 89 8.77 2.75 -12.02
CA THR A 89 9.52 3.99 -12.20
C THR A 89 11.00 3.75 -11.94
N THR A 90 11.83 4.61 -12.52
CA THR A 90 13.28 4.52 -12.41
C THR A 90 13.78 5.62 -11.49
N GLN A 91 14.46 5.25 -10.41
CA GLN A 91 15.05 6.17 -9.44
C GLN A 91 16.56 6.00 -9.42
N SER A 92 17.32 7.07 -9.20
CA SER A 92 18.75 6.92 -8.94
C SER A 92 18.97 6.24 -7.58
N PHE A 93 19.98 5.38 -7.48
CA PHE A 93 20.32 4.71 -6.24
C PHE A 93 20.72 5.69 -5.14
N SER A 94 21.47 6.73 -5.51
CA SER A 94 21.85 7.80 -4.59
C SER A 94 20.64 8.59 -4.07
N GLY A 95 19.65 8.85 -4.93
CA GLY A 95 18.37 9.46 -4.55
C GLY A 95 17.58 8.57 -3.60
N PHE A 96 17.38 7.31 -3.98
CA PHE A 96 16.73 6.30 -3.14
C PHE A 96 17.42 6.17 -1.78
N ARG A 97 18.75 6.06 -1.73
CA ARG A 97 19.50 5.90 -0.49
C ARG A 97 19.37 7.14 0.40
N SER A 98 19.41 8.34 -0.16
CA SER A 98 19.24 9.58 0.61
C SER A 98 17.84 9.65 1.23
N ALA A 99 16.82 9.30 0.44
CA ALA A 99 15.42 9.29 0.85
C ALA A 99 15.15 8.18 1.91
N TYR A 100 15.71 6.99 1.72
CA TYR A 100 15.61 5.92 2.71
C TYR A 100 16.31 6.28 4.02
N GLN A 101 17.40 7.05 3.96
CA GLN A 101 18.07 7.53 5.17
C GLN A 101 17.13 8.38 6.04
N THR A 102 16.32 9.24 5.41
CA THR A 102 15.39 10.14 6.10
C THR A 102 14.13 9.43 6.60
N ASP A 103 13.77 8.30 6.00
CA ASP A 103 12.51 7.57 6.27
C ASP A 103 12.66 6.42 7.29
N GLN A 104 13.83 6.28 7.94
CA GLN A 104 14.02 5.23 8.95
C GLN A 104 13.16 5.50 10.20
N THR A 105 12.19 4.63 10.48
CA THR A 105 11.32 4.75 11.67
C THR A 105 11.61 3.69 12.74
N SER A 106 12.35 2.63 12.39
CA SER A 106 12.66 1.52 13.29
C SER A 106 14.14 1.10 13.29
N HIS A 107 14.55 0.35 14.32
CA HIS A 107 15.88 -0.24 14.39
C HIS A 107 16.16 -1.18 13.20
N ARG A 108 15.12 -1.85 12.67
CA ARG A 108 15.25 -2.75 11.52
C ARG A 108 15.53 -1.96 10.24
N ASP A 109 14.95 -0.78 10.08
CA ASP A 109 15.23 0.11 8.95
C ASP A 109 16.69 0.54 8.99
N ALA A 110 17.20 0.86 10.18
CA ALA A 110 18.62 1.18 10.35
C ALA A 110 19.55 0.03 10.01
N MET A 111 19.21 -1.21 10.39
CA MET A 111 19.99 -2.38 9.99
C MET A 111 19.98 -2.58 8.48
N ALA A 112 18.81 -2.45 7.84
CA ALA A 112 18.67 -2.58 6.39
C ALA A 112 19.45 -1.48 5.65
N TYR A 113 19.30 -0.21 6.04
CA TYR A 113 20.05 0.93 5.48
C TYR A 113 21.58 0.75 5.60
N ASN A 114 22.06 0.30 6.76
CA ASN A 114 23.49 0.07 6.99
C ASN A 114 24.05 -1.13 6.21
N SER A 115 23.20 -2.10 5.84
CA SER A 115 23.59 -3.23 5.00
C SER A 115 23.70 -2.88 3.51
N MET A 116 23.12 -1.76 3.09
CA MET A 116 23.14 -1.34 1.68
C MET A 116 24.51 -0.80 1.26
N PRO A 117 24.91 -0.97 -0.02
CA PRO A 117 26.14 -0.38 -0.56
C PRO A 117 26.19 1.15 -0.43
N THR A 118 27.32 1.69 0.04
CA THR A 118 27.51 3.14 0.24
C THR A 118 27.93 3.89 -1.02
N LYS A 119 28.30 3.16 -2.07
CA LYS A 119 28.70 3.71 -3.37
C LYS A 119 27.71 3.27 -4.44
N ASP A 120 27.62 4.07 -5.49
CA ASP A 120 26.96 3.72 -6.74
C ASP A 120 27.35 2.31 -7.19
N PHE A 121 26.39 1.59 -7.77
CA PHE A 121 26.59 0.22 -8.23
C PHE A 121 27.64 0.18 -9.35
N THR A 122 28.88 -0.17 -8.99
CA THR A 122 29.96 -0.32 -9.98
C THR A 122 29.75 -1.53 -10.89
N SER A 123 28.90 -2.48 -10.47
CA SER A 123 28.41 -3.61 -11.28
C SER A 123 27.32 -4.38 -10.52
N TYR A 124 26.15 -4.57 -11.14
CA TYR A 124 25.20 -5.63 -10.74
C TYR A 124 25.07 -6.61 -11.90
N ARG A 125 25.09 -7.90 -11.58
CA ARG A 125 24.87 -8.97 -12.55
C ARG A 125 23.37 -9.11 -12.74
N THR A 126 22.83 -8.45 -13.76
CA THR A 126 21.43 -8.64 -14.16
C THR A 126 21.20 -10.13 -14.41
N LEU A 127 20.17 -10.70 -13.78
CA LEU A 127 19.72 -12.08 -14.04
C LEU A 127 19.14 -12.27 -15.46
N SER A 128 19.09 -11.22 -16.27
CA SER A 128 18.84 -11.34 -17.70
C SER A 128 20.11 -11.85 -18.41
N ASN A 129 19.94 -12.69 -19.43
CA ASN A 129 21.00 -13.25 -20.28
C ASN A 129 21.80 -12.18 -21.09
N ALA A 130 21.76 -10.91 -20.70
CA ALA A 130 22.32 -9.76 -21.41
C ALA A 130 23.52 -9.14 -20.66
N GLY A 131 24.51 -9.96 -20.29
CA GLY A 131 25.82 -9.47 -19.85
C GLY A 131 25.86 -8.59 -18.59
N ASN A 132 27.04 -8.05 -18.29
CA ASN A 132 27.23 -7.13 -17.17
C ASN A 132 26.77 -5.72 -17.57
N GLY A 133 25.66 -5.24 -17.00
CA GLY A 133 25.22 -3.86 -17.11
C GLY A 133 25.72 -3.01 -15.93
N LYS A 134 26.12 -1.77 -16.20
CA LYS A 134 26.29 -0.74 -15.16
C LYS A 134 25.03 0.12 -15.13
N SER A 135 24.31 0.11 -14.02
CA SER A 135 23.20 1.04 -13.80
C SER A 135 23.26 1.54 -12.37
N ASN A 136 23.34 2.86 -12.22
CA ASN A 136 23.17 3.52 -10.92
C ASN A 136 21.70 3.79 -10.62
N ASN A 137 20.79 3.22 -11.41
CA ASN A 137 19.36 3.39 -11.27
C ASN A 137 18.70 2.09 -10.84
N LEU A 138 17.71 2.22 -9.96
CA LEU A 138 16.80 1.19 -9.50
C LEU A 138 15.48 1.30 -10.25
N SER A 139 14.97 0.18 -10.74
CA SER A 139 13.57 0.09 -11.19
C SER A 139 12.73 -0.35 -9.99
N LEU A 140 11.80 0.51 -9.58
CA LEU A 140 10.93 0.32 -8.42
C LEU A 140 9.49 0.38 -8.88
N THR A 141 8.59 -0.33 -8.19
CA THR A 141 7.16 -0.02 -8.33
C THR A 141 6.92 1.42 -7.86
N ARG A 142 5.92 2.10 -8.40
CA ARG A 142 5.56 3.46 -7.96
C ARG A 142 5.35 3.54 -6.45
N ALA A 143 4.72 2.54 -5.84
CA ALA A 143 4.57 2.44 -4.40
C ALA A 143 5.93 2.46 -3.68
N ASN A 144 6.86 1.60 -4.09
CA ASN A 144 8.20 1.52 -3.49
C ASN A 144 9.06 2.76 -3.78
N SER A 145 8.76 3.51 -4.84
CA SER A 145 9.47 4.76 -5.12
C SER A 145 8.99 5.95 -4.29
N LYS A 146 7.76 5.91 -3.79
CA LYS A 146 7.18 6.94 -2.92
C LYS A 146 7.45 6.66 -1.44
N SER A 147 7.57 5.37 -1.08
CA SER A 147 7.86 4.93 0.29
C SER A 147 9.05 5.65 0.95
N PRO A 148 10.18 5.95 0.28
CA PRO A 148 11.30 6.67 0.88
C PRO A 148 11.04 8.16 1.24
N GLY A 149 9.79 8.63 1.31
CA GLY A 149 9.49 10.00 1.73
C GLY A 149 9.69 11.08 0.67
N THR A 150 9.85 10.73 -0.62
CA THR A 150 9.76 11.72 -1.69
C THR A 150 8.29 11.93 -2.06
N CYS A 151 7.54 12.57 -1.16
CA CYS A 151 6.30 13.24 -1.53
C CYS A 151 6.70 14.46 -2.37
N GLN A 152 6.84 14.27 -3.68
CA GLN A 152 6.78 15.40 -4.62
C GLN A 152 5.30 15.68 -4.87
N GLU A 153 4.88 16.88 -4.45
CA GLU A 153 3.60 17.52 -4.78
C GLU A 153 3.38 17.63 -6.29
#